data_AF-A0A9E3G3H6-F1
#
_entry.id   AF-A0A9E3G3H6-F1
#
_cell.length_a   1.000
_cell.length_b   1.000
_cell.length_c   1.000
_cell.angle_alpha   90.00
_cell.angle_beta   90.00
_cell.angle_gamma   90.00
#
_symmetry.space_group_name_H-M   'P 1'
#
loop_
_entity.id
_entity.type
_entity.pdbx_description
1 polymer ?
#
loop_
_entity_poly.entity_id
_entity_poly.type
_entity_poly.pdbx_seq_one_letter_code
_entity_poly.pdbx_strand_id
1 'polypeptide(L)'
;MKRLFLIALAVSAALACPVEGYVLEDIVWATPNPTIYDNLTASEAKLGANLATFPLQDGSLSYDQVFDNAVADWNSYLQNLQIQAVDGTDPNGTNSSNSLSEAGFASSASGSDLSGDILAVTEIYYYPGNPSTFAPTDIVFNTAYVWNSYRGPLQTPAIDLRRVALHELGHFIGLGHPDQAGQTVNAIMNSVISNTDDLTADDIAGGQSLYGARTSVTPSLPSAPADTQPFVSRAGDFNGDGKQDLLLRNSGDSSVAVWIMAGLAINGYGVIPVATFPYRVFGFADLNGDGKSDVVWQSLVDASVTIWFMNGAQLLSSVSVNPPAPGYNLAAVGDLDGDGLADLVWRNLSTGDTVVMRNTGLVSGQLSFTQTYAQNVGTQQRLIAAANLTGEGGTRVELVWQAQDGSVSAWFFNNASSVSPVAFGQASAGAGATLQGVADLNGDGKDDLLWLDPSGRLVSVWYMNGTGAPVRAAFQAVPASLTFAGAANVNGNGTPAEVFWKDAQTGALTPSLLNHPPQPVYQPTKPAVSPLWTIQPQHQ
;
A
#
# COMPACT_ATOMS: atom_id res chain seq x y z
N MET A 1 65.10 29.60 13.29
CA MET A 1 64.50 30.18 12.07
C MET A 1 63.43 29.22 11.57
N LYS A 2 62.19 29.69 11.42
CA LYS A 2 61.06 28.93 10.85
C LYS A 2 61.25 28.79 9.34
N ARG A 3 61.01 27.59 8.76
CA ARG A 3 60.59 27.43 7.37
C ARG A 3 59.54 26.32 7.25
N LEU A 4 58.55 26.67 6.45
CA LEU A 4 57.27 26.03 6.17
C LEU A 4 57.45 24.81 5.25
N PHE A 5 56.65 23.76 5.44
CA PHE A 5 56.27 22.83 4.36
C PHE A 5 54.75 22.61 4.45
N LEU A 6 54.05 22.96 3.37
CA LEU A 6 52.64 22.64 3.14
C LEU A 6 52.52 21.11 2.96
N ILE A 7 51.61 20.49 3.70
CA ILE A 7 51.03 19.19 3.34
C ILE A 7 49.59 19.48 2.93
N ALA A 8 49.28 19.18 1.67
CA ALA A 8 47.94 19.29 1.12
C ALA A 8 47.04 18.27 1.82
N LEU A 9 45.95 18.76 2.43
CA LEU A 9 44.92 17.92 3.01
C LEU A 9 44.09 17.36 1.85
N ALA A 10 44.42 16.16 1.38
CA ALA A 10 43.49 15.38 0.59
C ALA A 10 42.37 14.94 1.54
N VAL A 11 41.22 15.61 1.44
CA VAL A 11 39.97 15.08 2.00
C VAL A 11 39.62 13.87 1.13
N SER A 12 40.16 12.70 1.48
CA SER A 12 39.49 11.47 1.13
C SER A 12 38.16 11.51 1.86
N ALA A 13 37.06 11.66 1.12
CA ALA A 13 35.77 11.26 1.62
C ALA A 13 35.92 9.80 2.04
N ALA A 14 36.07 9.57 3.33
CA ALA A 14 35.80 8.26 3.90
C ALA A 14 34.31 8.06 3.63
N LEU A 15 34.01 7.27 2.59
CA LEU A 15 32.75 6.57 2.52
C LEU A 15 32.67 5.83 3.86
N ALA A 16 31.78 6.28 4.75
CA ALA A 16 31.41 5.50 5.90
C ALA A 16 30.78 4.23 5.33
N CYS A 17 31.58 3.17 5.20
CA CYS A 17 31.04 1.84 5.00
C CYS A 17 30.27 1.53 6.29
N PRO A 18 28.95 1.30 6.26
CA PRO A 18 28.31 0.70 7.41
C PRO A 18 29.04 -0.64 7.65
N VAL A 19 29.47 -0.87 8.87
CA VAL A 19 29.92 -2.20 9.28
C VAL A 19 28.64 -3.01 9.36
N GLU A 20 28.36 -3.80 8.33
CA GLU A 20 27.20 -4.72 8.29
C GLU A 20 27.37 -5.73 9.45
N GLY A 21 26.32 -5.89 10.26
CA GLY A 21 26.34 -6.60 11.52
C GLY A 21 25.33 -7.76 11.61
N TYR A 22 24.89 -8.26 10.47
CA TYR A 22 24.00 -9.41 10.41
C TYR A 22 24.70 -10.69 10.88
N VAL A 23 23.91 -11.68 11.25
CA VAL A 23 24.36 -13.01 11.67
C VAL A 23 23.75 -14.06 10.76
N LEU A 24 24.52 -15.09 10.42
CA LEU A 24 24.10 -16.19 9.55
C LEU A 24 24.07 -17.49 10.36
N GLU A 25 23.11 -18.36 10.06
CA GLU A 25 22.93 -19.67 10.72
C GLU A 25 23.73 -20.81 10.03
N ASP A 26 24.73 -20.50 9.19
CA ASP A 26 25.53 -21.46 8.39
C ASP A 26 24.68 -22.46 7.56
N ILE A 27 23.44 -22.09 7.25
CA ILE A 27 22.45 -22.87 6.50
C ILE A 27 21.86 -22.05 5.35
N VAL A 28 21.63 -22.71 4.21
CA VAL A 28 21.06 -22.08 3.01
C VAL A 28 20.09 -23.01 2.29
N TRP A 29 19.11 -22.44 1.61
CA TRP A 29 18.20 -23.23 0.77
C TRP A 29 18.95 -23.76 -0.44
N ALA A 30 18.86 -25.06 -0.67
CA ALA A 30 19.42 -25.69 -1.87
C ALA A 30 18.55 -25.42 -3.11
N THR A 31 17.26 -25.16 -2.92
CA THR A 31 16.30 -24.86 -3.97
C THR A 31 16.06 -23.35 -4.06
N PRO A 32 15.98 -22.78 -5.27
CA PRO A 32 15.77 -21.34 -5.44
C PRO A 32 14.35 -20.89 -5.14
N ASN A 33 13.38 -21.81 -5.09
CA ASN A 33 11.96 -21.49 -4.85
C ASN A 33 11.37 -22.41 -3.78
N PRO A 34 11.72 -22.26 -2.49
CA PRO A 34 11.08 -23.02 -1.43
C PRO A 34 9.61 -22.63 -1.32
N THR A 35 8.75 -23.62 -1.15
CA THR A 35 7.32 -23.41 -0.90
C THR A 35 7.07 -23.47 0.60
N ILE A 36 6.27 -22.54 1.12
CA ILE A 36 5.72 -22.58 2.47
C ILE A 36 4.20 -22.51 2.39
N TYR A 37 3.52 -23.43 3.07
CA TYR A 37 2.06 -23.44 3.15
C TYR A 37 1.63 -22.67 4.39
N ASP A 38 1.01 -21.50 4.21
CA ASP A 38 0.50 -20.71 5.31
C ASP A 38 -0.90 -21.17 5.70
N ASN A 39 -0.95 -21.90 6.79
CA ASN A 39 -2.16 -22.39 7.42
C ASN A 39 -2.64 -21.41 8.52
N LEU A 40 -2.32 -20.12 8.45
CA LEU A 40 -2.60 -19.18 9.55
C LEU A 40 -4.11 -18.95 9.67
N THR A 41 -4.81 -18.69 8.57
CA THR A 41 -6.28 -18.60 8.60
C THR A 41 -6.90 -19.95 8.93
N ALA A 42 -6.38 -21.05 8.38
CA ALA A 42 -6.87 -22.39 8.70
C ALA A 42 -6.74 -22.73 10.19
N SER A 43 -5.69 -22.24 10.86
CA SER A 43 -5.38 -22.51 12.27
C SER A 43 -5.86 -21.43 13.24
N GLU A 44 -6.49 -20.34 12.77
CA GLU A 44 -6.87 -19.18 13.58
C GLU A 44 -7.82 -19.53 14.74
N ALA A 45 -8.64 -20.57 14.56
CA ALA A 45 -9.57 -21.06 15.59
C ALA A 45 -8.84 -21.47 16.89
N LYS A 46 -7.55 -21.81 16.80
CA LYS A 46 -6.70 -22.14 17.96
C LYS A 46 -6.37 -20.93 18.84
N LEU A 47 -6.52 -19.71 18.33
CA LEU A 47 -6.33 -18.48 19.10
C LEU A 47 -7.44 -18.29 20.14
N GLY A 48 -8.63 -18.84 19.91
CA GLY A 48 -9.75 -18.72 20.84
C GLY A 48 -10.05 -17.26 21.18
N ALA A 49 -9.93 -16.89 22.45
CA ALA A 49 -10.17 -15.52 22.92
C ALA A 49 -9.12 -14.50 22.44
N ASN A 50 -7.99 -14.97 21.90
CA ASN A 50 -6.92 -14.12 21.39
C ASN A 50 -7.08 -13.78 19.89
N LEU A 51 -8.12 -14.30 19.23
CA LEU A 51 -8.41 -13.99 17.84
C LEU A 51 -8.83 -12.52 17.69
N ALA A 52 -8.14 -11.76 16.83
CA ALA A 52 -8.56 -10.42 16.46
C ALA A 52 -9.85 -10.41 15.64
N THR A 53 -10.52 -9.26 15.67
CA THR A 53 -11.61 -8.98 14.71
C THR A 53 -10.99 -8.54 13.39
N PHE A 54 -11.52 -9.06 12.29
CA PHE A 54 -11.15 -8.65 10.94
C PHE A 54 -12.03 -7.49 10.45
N PRO A 55 -11.52 -6.60 9.57
CA PRO A 55 -10.14 -6.56 9.08
C PRO A 55 -9.14 -6.21 10.19
N LEU A 56 -7.88 -6.64 10.02
CA LEU A 56 -6.79 -6.26 10.91
C LEU A 56 -6.52 -4.74 10.81
N GLN A 57 -5.75 -4.17 11.74
CA GLN A 57 -5.54 -2.72 11.80
C GLN A 57 -4.81 -2.15 10.57
N ASP A 58 -4.03 -2.97 9.86
CA ASP A 58 -3.39 -2.60 8.59
C ASP A 58 -4.26 -2.87 7.36
N GLY A 59 -5.52 -3.26 7.57
CA GLY A 59 -6.50 -3.53 6.51
C GLY A 59 -6.50 -4.97 5.99
N SER A 60 -5.55 -5.81 6.41
CA SER A 60 -5.50 -7.21 5.96
C SER A 60 -6.77 -7.97 6.35
N LEU A 61 -7.27 -8.78 5.42
CA LEU A 61 -8.51 -9.53 5.54
C LEU A 61 -8.31 -10.92 6.14
N SER A 62 -7.07 -11.40 6.19
CA SER A 62 -6.70 -12.70 6.77
C SER A 62 -5.27 -12.67 7.31
N TYR A 63 -4.90 -13.64 8.15
CA TYR A 63 -3.50 -13.78 8.59
C TYR A 63 -2.59 -14.35 7.50
N ASP A 64 -3.14 -15.13 6.57
CA ASP A 64 -2.40 -15.62 5.39
C ASP A 64 -1.95 -14.43 4.53
N GLN A 65 -2.85 -13.46 4.26
CA GLN A 65 -2.49 -12.22 3.55
C GLN A 65 -1.35 -11.44 4.25
N VAL A 66 -1.35 -11.41 5.59
CA VAL A 66 -0.27 -10.74 6.34
C VAL A 66 1.07 -11.45 6.13
N PHE A 67 1.06 -12.79 6.12
CA PHE A 67 2.25 -13.61 5.94
C PHE A 67 2.78 -13.55 4.49
N ASP A 68 1.89 -13.60 3.50
CA ASP A 68 2.18 -13.37 2.09
C ASP A 68 2.88 -12.03 1.86
N ASN A 69 2.40 -10.98 2.51
CA ASN A 69 3.02 -9.65 2.45
C ASN A 69 4.45 -9.66 3.01
N ALA A 70 4.70 -10.38 4.12
CA ALA A 70 6.05 -10.53 4.68
C ALA A 70 6.98 -11.34 3.76
N VAL A 71 6.46 -12.38 3.09
CA VAL A 71 7.18 -13.15 2.06
C VAL A 71 7.53 -12.25 0.86
N ALA A 72 6.58 -11.43 0.40
CA ALA A 72 6.80 -10.49 -0.69
C ALA A 72 7.90 -9.47 -0.37
N ASP A 73 7.99 -9.01 0.87
CA ASP A 73 9.04 -8.09 1.30
C ASP A 73 10.43 -8.73 1.20
N TRP A 74 10.62 -9.94 1.71
CA TRP A 74 11.89 -10.67 1.52
C TRP A 74 12.20 -10.89 0.03
N ASN A 75 11.22 -11.36 -0.75
CA ASN A 75 11.38 -11.62 -2.18
C ASN A 75 11.78 -10.38 -2.99
N SER A 76 11.45 -9.18 -2.51
CA SER A 76 11.84 -7.92 -3.14
C SER A 76 13.36 -7.64 -3.10
N TYR A 77 14.08 -8.27 -2.17
CA TYR A 77 15.51 -8.05 -1.94
C TYR A 77 16.43 -9.19 -2.38
N LEU A 78 15.90 -10.40 -2.56
CA LEU A 78 16.67 -11.61 -2.85
C LEU A 78 16.65 -11.97 -4.33
N GLN A 79 17.82 -12.23 -4.94
CA GLN A 79 17.91 -12.58 -6.37
C GLN A 79 17.73 -14.08 -6.64
N ASN A 80 18.43 -14.90 -5.87
CA ASN A 80 18.58 -16.34 -6.13
C ASN A 80 17.67 -17.20 -5.23
N LEU A 81 16.81 -16.56 -4.44
CA LEU A 81 15.76 -17.19 -3.65
C LEU A 81 14.46 -16.43 -3.86
N GLN A 82 13.38 -17.13 -4.17
CA GLN A 82 12.02 -16.58 -4.23
C GLN A 82 11.07 -17.54 -3.49
N ILE A 83 10.68 -17.17 -2.28
CA ILE A 83 9.79 -17.96 -1.44
C ILE A 83 8.40 -17.96 -2.09
N GLN A 84 7.79 -19.14 -2.19
CA GLN A 84 6.42 -19.31 -2.67
C GLN A 84 5.52 -19.56 -1.47
N ALA A 85 4.81 -18.52 -1.03
CA ALA A 85 3.71 -18.70 -0.08
C ALA A 85 2.47 -19.21 -0.83
N VAL A 86 1.78 -20.17 -0.21
CA VAL A 86 0.61 -20.84 -0.79
C VAL A 86 -0.37 -21.14 0.32
N ASP A 87 -1.57 -20.56 0.24
CA ASP A 87 -2.66 -20.77 1.19
C ASP A 87 -2.83 -22.26 1.54
N GLY A 88 -2.50 -22.57 2.79
CA GLY A 88 -2.62 -23.88 3.38
C GLY A 88 -4.03 -24.12 3.93
N THR A 89 -4.49 -25.38 3.88
CA THR A 89 -5.80 -25.78 4.43
C THR A 89 -5.70 -26.79 5.57
N ASP A 90 -4.49 -27.06 6.06
CA ASP A 90 -4.26 -27.95 7.20
C ASP A 90 -4.19 -27.16 8.52
N PRO A 91 -5.29 -27.08 9.29
CA PRO A 91 -5.27 -26.40 10.58
C PRO A 91 -4.26 -27.00 11.57
N ASN A 92 -3.74 -28.22 11.34
CA ASN A 92 -2.80 -28.92 12.22
C ASN A 92 -1.39 -29.07 11.62
N GLY A 93 -1.13 -28.51 10.43
CA GLY A 93 0.06 -28.82 9.63
C GLY A 93 1.40 -28.46 10.30
N THR A 94 1.46 -27.36 11.05
CA THR A 94 2.70 -26.69 11.52
C THR A 94 3.44 -27.36 12.69
N ASN A 95 3.32 -28.67 12.80
CA ASN A 95 4.04 -29.55 13.74
C ASN A 95 4.00 -31.00 13.24
N SER A 96 3.67 -31.21 11.97
CA SER A 96 3.51 -32.52 11.39
C SER A 96 4.81 -32.89 10.69
N SER A 97 5.38 -34.06 10.97
CA SER A 97 6.61 -34.51 10.31
C SER A 97 6.33 -34.96 8.86
N ASN A 98 5.65 -34.12 8.07
CA ASN A 98 5.10 -34.39 6.75
C ASN A 98 6.03 -33.94 5.61
N SER A 99 7.19 -33.36 5.92
CA SER A 99 8.17 -32.83 4.96
C SER A 99 7.65 -31.66 4.11
N LEU A 100 6.69 -30.89 4.61
CA LEU A 100 6.30 -29.58 4.08
C LEU A 100 6.81 -28.49 5.00
N SER A 101 7.08 -27.31 4.45
CA SER A 101 7.29 -26.11 5.25
C SER A 101 5.93 -25.47 5.46
N GLU A 102 5.55 -25.20 6.71
CA GLU A 102 4.22 -24.67 7.00
C GLU A 102 4.26 -23.52 8.01
N ALA A 103 3.42 -22.51 7.85
CA ALA A 103 3.24 -21.42 8.82
C ALA A 103 1.86 -21.50 9.49
N GLY A 104 1.78 -21.30 10.81
CA GLY A 104 0.48 -21.36 11.49
C GLY A 104 0.55 -21.26 13.01
N PHE A 105 -0.61 -21.30 13.65
CA PHE A 105 -0.74 -21.11 15.09
C PHE A 105 -0.66 -22.44 15.86
N ALA A 106 0.15 -22.48 16.93
CA ALA A 106 0.14 -23.57 17.90
C ALA A 106 0.64 -23.11 19.28
N SER A 107 0.41 -23.93 20.31
CA SER A 107 0.92 -23.70 21.68
C SER A 107 2.27 -24.36 21.94
N SER A 108 2.79 -25.12 20.98
CA SER A 108 4.03 -25.89 21.07
C SER A 108 4.71 -25.98 19.70
N ALA A 109 6.03 -26.11 19.69
CA ALA A 109 6.85 -26.41 18.51
C ALA A 109 7.84 -27.52 18.88
N SER A 110 8.11 -28.47 17.97
CA SER A 110 9.06 -29.59 18.19
C SER A 110 8.81 -30.38 19.47
N GLY A 111 7.54 -30.52 19.86
CA GLY A 111 7.13 -31.23 21.09
C GLY A 111 7.43 -30.49 22.40
N SER A 112 7.79 -29.20 22.34
CA SER A 112 8.01 -28.33 23.50
C SER A 112 7.00 -27.18 23.53
N ASP A 113 6.45 -26.88 24.71
CA ASP A 113 5.51 -25.78 24.89
C ASP A 113 6.17 -24.42 24.61
N LEU A 114 5.48 -23.55 23.87
CA LEU A 114 5.88 -22.16 23.64
C LEU A 114 5.55 -21.34 24.90
N SER A 115 6.44 -21.42 25.89
CA SER A 115 6.28 -20.77 27.20
C SER A 115 7.02 -19.44 27.32
N GLY A 116 6.60 -18.61 28.28
CA GLY A 116 7.23 -17.32 28.55
C GLY A 116 7.03 -16.31 27.43
N ASP A 117 8.09 -15.55 27.12
CA ASP A 117 8.04 -14.41 26.20
C ASP A 117 8.28 -14.80 24.72
N ILE A 118 8.11 -16.08 24.37
CA ILE A 118 8.31 -16.60 23.00
C ILE A 118 7.09 -16.28 22.14
N LEU A 119 7.29 -15.41 21.15
CA LEU A 119 6.22 -14.99 20.23
C LEU A 119 6.02 -15.99 19.09
N ALA A 120 7.10 -16.47 18.48
CA ALA A 120 7.07 -17.48 17.43
C ALA A 120 8.40 -18.26 17.40
N VAL A 121 8.45 -19.33 16.61
CA VAL A 121 9.64 -20.15 16.37
C VAL A 121 9.65 -20.62 14.92
N THR A 122 10.83 -20.54 14.28
CA THR A 122 11.12 -21.23 13.03
C THR A 122 11.84 -22.54 13.31
N GLU A 123 11.20 -23.66 12.97
CA GLU A 123 11.71 -25.01 13.14
C GLU A 123 12.61 -25.40 11.97
N ILE A 124 13.90 -25.53 12.25
CA ILE A 124 14.90 -25.86 11.23
C ILE A 124 15.16 -27.37 11.25
N TYR A 125 14.78 -28.06 10.17
CA TYR A 125 15.07 -29.47 9.98
C TYR A 125 16.28 -29.66 9.05
N TYR A 126 17.10 -30.69 9.32
CA TYR A 126 18.31 -30.99 8.56
C TYR A 126 18.14 -32.24 7.70
N TYR A 127 18.65 -32.22 6.47
CA TYR A 127 18.77 -33.44 5.67
C TYR A 127 19.85 -34.38 6.25
N PRO A 128 19.54 -35.67 6.49
CA PRO A 128 20.54 -36.64 6.89
C PRO A 128 21.64 -36.75 5.82
N GLY A 129 22.86 -36.32 6.15
CA GLY A 129 24.03 -36.38 5.26
C GLY A 129 24.48 -35.06 4.63
N ASN A 130 23.74 -33.96 4.81
CA ASN A 130 24.20 -32.60 4.49
C ASN A 130 23.63 -31.57 5.48
N PRO A 131 24.34 -31.26 6.58
CA PRO A 131 23.85 -30.38 7.63
C PRO A 131 23.81 -28.89 7.23
N SER A 132 24.34 -28.51 6.06
CA SER A 132 24.41 -27.11 5.61
C SER A 132 23.24 -26.70 4.71
N THR A 133 22.25 -27.58 4.51
CA THR A 133 21.08 -27.33 3.66
C THR A 133 19.79 -27.48 4.45
N PHE A 134 18.90 -26.49 4.36
CA PHE A 134 17.54 -26.57 4.89
C PHE A 134 16.80 -27.80 4.37
N ALA A 135 16.13 -28.52 5.27
CA ALA A 135 14.98 -29.35 4.96
C ALA A 135 13.69 -28.53 5.20
N PRO A 136 12.49 -29.07 4.94
CA PRO A 136 11.23 -28.35 5.20
C PRO A 136 11.20 -27.77 6.61
N THR A 137 10.78 -26.52 6.76
CA THR A 137 10.85 -25.73 8.00
C THR A 137 9.50 -25.14 8.35
N ASP A 138 9.04 -25.35 9.57
CA ASP A 138 7.77 -24.81 10.04
C ASP A 138 7.97 -23.48 10.76
N ILE A 139 7.00 -22.59 10.65
CA ILE A 139 6.94 -21.34 11.42
C ILE A 139 5.70 -21.41 12.31
N VAL A 140 5.94 -21.42 13.62
CA VAL A 140 4.89 -21.58 14.62
C VAL A 140 4.68 -20.29 15.38
N PHE A 141 3.52 -19.66 15.20
CA PHE A 141 3.11 -18.48 15.95
C PHE A 141 2.37 -18.91 17.22
N ASN A 142 2.76 -18.32 18.36
CA ASN A 142 2.27 -18.75 19.66
C ASN A 142 0.81 -18.34 19.91
N THR A 143 -0.06 -19.32 20.20
CA THR A 143 -1.47 -19.08 20.48
C THR A 143 -1.75 -18.33 21.79
N ALA A 144 -0.75 -18.17 22.66
CA ALA A 144 -0.88 -17.45 23.92
C ALA A 144 -1.06 -15.93 23.74
N TYR A 145 -0.72 -15.38 22.57
CA TYR A 145 -0.74 -13.94 22.29
C TYR A 145 -1.95 -13.53 21.46
N VAL A 146 -2.41 -12.30 21.70
CA VAL A 146 -3.37 -11.61 20.82
C VAL A 146 -2.61 -11.13 19.60
N TRP A 147 -2.95 -11.66 18.43
CA TRP A 147 -2.35 -11.27 17.17
C TRP A 147 -3.20 -10.21 16.49
N ASN A 148 -2.55 -9.26 15.84
CA ASN A 148 -3.15 -8.34 14.88
C ASN A 148 -2.09 -8.07 13.80
N SER A 149 -2.36 -7.22 12.83
CA SER A 149 -1.33 -6.66 11.96
C SER A 149 -1.50 -5.15 11.94
N TYR A 150 -0.44 -4.42 12.27
CA TYR A 150 -0.43 -2.96 12.35
C TYR A 150 0.96 -2.45 12.01
N ARG A 151 1.11 -1.13 11.87
CA ARG A 151 2.41 -0.50 11.69
C ARG A 151 2.69 0.54 12.75
N GLY A 152 3.95 0.95 12.85
CA GLY A 152 4.43 1.85 13.87
C GLY A 152 4.77 1.14 15.19
N PRO A 153 4.92 1.91 16.29
CA PRO A 153 5.41 1.39 17.57
C PRO A 153 4.59 0.23 18.13
N LEU A 154 5.23 -0.59 18.98
CA LEU A 154 4.58 -1.72 19.64
C LEU A 154 3.32 -1.29 20.40
N GLN A 155 2.23 -2.03 20.17
CA GLN A 155 0.97 -1.87 20.88
C GLN A 155 0.82 -2.95 21.95
N THR A 156 -0.06 -2.69 22.92
CA THR A 156 -0.46 -3.68 23.93
C THR A 156 -1.99 -3.69 24.03
N PRO A 157 -2.66 -4.86 24.04
CA PRO A 157 -2.09 -6.21 24.20
C PRO A 157 -1.71 -6.91 22.89
N ALA A 158 -2.01 -6.33 21.73
CA ALA A 158 -1.85 -6.98 20.43
C ALA A 158 -0.39 -6.97 19.93
N ILE A 159 0.09 -8.12 19.49
CA ILE A 159 1.39 -8.29 18.82
C ILE A 159 1.16 -8.25 17.30
N ASP A 160 2.03 -7.53 16.60
CA ASP A 160 2.00 -7.40 15.15
C ASP A 160 2.57 -8.65 14.48
N LEU A 161 1.70 -9.40 13.80
CA LEU A 161 2.02 -10.66 13.15
C LEU A 161 2.99 -10.45 11.99
N ARG A 162 2.88 -9.36 11.21
CA ARG A 162 3.81 -9.13 10.09
C ARG A 162 5.24 -8.92 10.58
N ARG A 163 5.43 -8.12 11.62
CA ARG A 163 6.74 -7.88 12.24
C ARG A 163 7.39 -9.18 12.70
N VAL A 164 6.62 -10.05 13.36
CA VAL A 164 7.12 -11.36 13.80
C VAL A 164 7.35 -12.28 12.60
N ALA A 165 6.48 -12.28 11.60
CA ALA A 165 6.65 -13.07 10.38
C ALA A 165 7.90 -12.68 9.60
N LEU A 166 8.23 -11.38 9.48
CA LEU A 166 9.47 -10.91 8.85
C LEU A 166 10.71 -11.46 9.56
N HIS A 167 10.69 -11.51 10.90
CA HIS A 167 11.74 -12.08 11.72
C HIS A 167 11.87 -13.60 11.52
N GLU A 168 10.77 -14.35 11.63
CA GLU A 168 10.78 -15.80 11.43
C GLU A 168 11.17 -16.19 10.00
N LEU A 169 10.73 -15.42 8.99
CA LEU A 169 11.19 -15.59 7.62
C LEU A 169 12.69 -15.31 7.46
N GLY A 170 13.28 -14.47 8.31
CA GLY A 170 14.73 -14.29 8.38
C GLY A 170 15.44 -15.56 8.83
N HIS A 171 14.94 -16.25 9.86
CA HIS A 171 15.43 -17.59 10.23
C HIS A 171 15.20 -18.61 9.12
N PHE A 172 14.02 -18.59 8.50
CA PHE A 172 13.66 -19.46 7.38
C PHE A 172 14.68 -19.36 6.23
N ILE A 173 15.22 -18.17 5.97
CA ILE A 173 16.25 -17.99 4.92
C ILE A 173 17.69 -18.16 5.43
N GLY A 174 17.93 -18.32 6.73
CA GLY A 174 19.24 -18.63 7.30
C GLY A 174 19.93 -17.47 8.01
N LEU A 175 19.18 -16.47 8.47
CA LEU A 175 19.69 -15.42 9.35
C LEU A 175 19.55 -15.82 10.83
N GLY A 176 20.51 -15.38 11.62
CA GLY A 176 20.51 -15.51 13.08
C GLY A 176 20.36 -14.16 13.75
N HIS A 177 20.46 -14.14 15.07
CA HIS A 177 20.25 -12.94 15.88
C HIS A 177 21.51 -12.09 16.08
N PRO A 178 21.57 -10.83 15.59
CA PRO A 178 22.72 -9.95 15.80
C PRO A 178 23.04 -9.64 17.26
N ASP A 179 22.02 -9.35 18.07
CA ASP A 179 22.16 -9.03 19.49
C ASP A 179 22.72 -10.22 20.31
N GLN A 180 22.33 -11.45 19.97
CA GLN A 180 22.87 -12.65 20.61
C GLN A 180 24.32 -12.94 20.22
N ALA A 181 24.75 -12.48 19.03
CA ALA A 181 26.15 -12.49 18.63
C ALA A 181 26.96 -11.30 19.21
N GLY A 182 26.36 -10.50 20.10
CA GLY A 182 27.01 -9.37 20.76
C GLY A 182 27.07 -8.11 19.89
N GLN A 183 26.27 -8.04 18.83
CA GLN A 183 26.19 -6.87 17.96
C GLN A 183 25.15 -5.88 18.49
N THR A 184 25.25 -4.61 18.09
CA THR A 184 24.28 -3.58 18.45
C THR A 184 23.86 -2.85 17.19
N VAL A 185 22.94 -3.48 16.46
CA VAL A 185 22.39 -3.00 15.20
C VAL A 185 20.88 -2.88 15.33
N ASN A 186 20.29 -1.96 14.57
CA ASN A 186 18.84 -1.93 14.42
C ASN A 186 18.47 -2.96 13.36
N ALA A 187 17.86 -4.08 13.78
CA ALA A 187 17.55 -5.21 12.93
C ALA A 187 16.19 -5.80 13.33
N ILE A 188 15.39 -6.24 12.35
CA ILE A 188 14.20 -7.07 12.63
C ILE A 188 14.65 -8.38 13.29
N MET A 189 15.84 -8.86 12.91
CA MET A 189 16.46 -10.09 13.43
C MET A 189 17.03 -9.97 14.84
N ASN A 190 16.85 -8.87 15.58
CA ASN A 190 17.20 -8.90 17.01
C ASN A 190 16.26 -9.84 17.77
N SER A 191 16.78 -10.58 18.75
CA SER A 191 16.03 -11.61 19.49
C SER A 191 14.92 -11.07 20.41
N VAL A 192 14.84 -9.75 20.58
CA VAL A 192 13.80 -9.07 21.35
C VAL A 192 13.02 -8.14 20.43
N ILE A 193 11.70 -8.32 20.40
CA ILE A 193 10.81 -7.48 19.62
C ILE A 193 10.96 -5.99 19.98
N SER A 194 10.93 -5.13 18.96
CA SER A 194 11.11 -3.68 19.12
C SER A 194 10.14 -2.91 18.22
N ASN A 195 10.24 -1.57 18.21
CA ASN A 195 9.43 -0.74 17.33
C ASN A 195 9.76 -0.92 15.84
N THR A 196 10.86 -1.58 15.49
CA THR A 196 11.20 -1.93 14.10
C THR A 196 10.18 -2.92 13.55
N ASP A 197 9.45 -2.54 12.51
CA ASP A 197 8.37 -3.28 11.82
C ASP A 197 8.66 -3.66 10.37
N ASP A 198 9.82 -3.26 9.83
CA ASP A 198 10.25 -3.56 8.47
C ASP A 198 11.68 -4.12 8.44
N LEU A 199 12.03 -4.79 7.33
CA LEU A 199 13.38 -5.22 7.05
C LEU A 199 14.33 -4.02 7.06
N THR A 200 15.37 -4.09 7.88
CA THR A 200 16.40 -3.06 7.96
C THR A 200 17.53 -3.34 6.98
N ALA A 201 18.44 -2.36 6.82
CA ALA A 201 19.64 -2.54 6.01
C ALA A 201 20.50 -3.73 6.46
N ASP A 202 20.49 -4.06 7.76
CA ASP A 202 21.24 -5.18 8.32
C ASP A 202 20.64 -6.52 7.85
N ASP A 203 19.32 -6.67 8.02
CA ASP A 203 18.57 -7.86 7.61
C ASP A 203 18.68 -8.11 6.09
N ILE A 204 18.53 -7.04 5.30
CA ILE A 204 18.67 -7.08 3.84
C ILE A 204 20.09 -7.50 3.44
N ALA A 205 21.12 -6.89 4.04
CA ALA A 205 22.51 -7.25 3.75
C ALA A 205 22.78 -8.74 4.06
N GLY A 206 22.25 -9.23 5.19
CA GLY A 206 22.33 -10.65 5.54
C GLY A 206 21.71 -11.55 4.49
N GLY A 207 20.45 -11.32 4.13
CA GLY A 207 19.76 -12.12 3.10
C GLY A 207 20.44 -12.04 1.73
N GLN A 208 20.92 -10.86 1.33
CA GLN A 208 21.63 -10.66 0.08
C GLN A 208 23.02 -11.30 0.07
N SER A 209 23.66 -11.46 1.22
CA SER A 209 24.93 -12.20 1.33
C SER A 209 24.75 -13.69 1.04
N LEU A 210 23.57 -14.25 1.36
CA LEU A 210 23.23 -15.65 1.10
C LEU A 210 22.70 -15.86 -0.32
N TYR A 211 21.79 -15.00 -0.79
CA TYR A 211 21.02 -15.23 -2.02
C TYR A 211 21.26 -14.19 -3.12
N GLY A 212 22.23 -13.30 -2.94
CA GLY A 212 22.53 -12.22 -3.87
C GLY A 212 21.51 -11.08 -3.78
N ALA A 213 22.00 -9.85 -3.90
CA ALA A 213 21.15 -8.69 -4.06
C ALA A 213 20.31 -8.84 -5.32
N ARG A 214 18.98 -8.73 -5.17
CA ARG A 214 18.07 -8.62 -6.31
C ARG A 214 18.58 -7.48 -7.15
N THR A 215 19.08 -7.82 -8.34
CA THR A 215 19.35 -6.78 -9.31
C THR A 215 17.98 -6.22 -9.62
N SER A 216 17.72 -5.01 -9.11
CA SER A 216 16.79 -4.14 -9.80
C SER A 216 17.35 -4.11 -11.21
N VAL A 217 16.71 -4.86 -12.11
CA VAL A 217 16.71 -4.46 -13.50
C VAL A 217 16.23 -3.03 -13.41
N THR A 218 17.18 -2.09 -13.43
CA THR A 218 16.92 -0.81 -14.06
C THR A 218 16.45 -1.27 -15.41
N PRO A 219 15.14 -1.21 -15.70
CA PRO A 219 14.69 -1.70 -16.97
C PRO A 219 15.47 -0.85 -17.96
N SER A 220 16.33 -1.48 -18.75
CA SER A 220 16.47 -0.95 -20.09
C SER A 220 15.07 -1.11 -20.64
N LEU A 221 14.32 0.00 -20.59
CA LEU A 221 13.12 0.14 -21.37
C LEU A 221 13.43 -0.49 -22.73
N PRO A 222 12.54 -1.30 -23.33
CA PRO A 222 12.65 -1.51 -24.76
C PRO A 222 12.87 -0.12 -25.32
N SER A 223 14.00 0.08 -26.02
CA SER A 223 14.44 1.40 -26.47
C SER A 223 13.18 2.09 -26.94
N ALA A 224 12.74 3.12 -26.22
CA ALA A 224 11.58 3.87 -26.67
C ALA A 224 11.92 4.17 -28.11
N PRO A 225 11.08 3.77 -29.11
CA PRO A 225 11.23 4.42 -30.40
C PRO A 225 11.28 5.90 -30.04
N ALA A 226 12.28 6.62 -30.54
CA ALA A 226 12.46 8.02 -30.21
C ALA A 226 11.16 8.76 -30.56
N ASP A 227 10.24 8.80 -29.61
CA ASP A 227 8.85 9.14 -29.82
C ASP A 227 8.38 9.81 -28.55
N THR A 228 8.03 11.05 -28.76
CA THR A 228 7.87 12.14 -27.79
C THR A 228 6.48 12.11 -27.16
N GLN A 229 5.86 10.94 -26.96
CA GLN A 229 4.45 10.86 -26.59
C GLN A 229 4.24 10.56 -25.09
N PRO A 230 3.39 11.32 -24.38
CA PRO A 230 3.18 11.18 -22.94
C PRO A 230 2.31 9.95 -22.61
N PHE A 231 2.77 9.13 -21.67
CA PHE A 231 1.92 8.15 -20.99
C PHE A 231 1.06 8.83 -19.92
N VAL A 232 -0.19 8.39 -19.77
CA VAL A 232 -1.00 8.71 -18.57
C VAL A 232 -0.83 7.55 -17.60
N SER A 233 -0.27 7.82 -16.41
CA SER A 233 -0.13 6.85 -15.33
C SER A 233 -1.19 7.05 -14.26
N ARG A 234 -1.75 5.96 -13.74
CA ARG A 234 -2.60 5.97 -12.54
C ARG A 234 -2.22 4.77 -11.66
N ALA A 235 -2.48 4.89 -10.36
CA ALA A 235 -2.10 3.88 -9.38
C ALA A 235 -3.32 3.13 -8.80
N GLY A 236 -3.20 1.82 -8.62
CA GLY A 236 -4.17 0.93 -7.98
C GLY A 236 -3.47 -0.37 -7.56
N ASP A 237 -4.01 -1.14 -6.62
CA ASP A 237 -3.42 -2.40 -6.16
C ASP A 237 -3.96 -3.57 -7.01
N PHE A 238 -3.26 -3.95 -8.09
CA PHE A 238 -3.79 -4.95 -9.04
C PHE A 238 -3.51 -6.39 -8.60
N ASN A 239 -2.58 -6.62 -7.67
CA ASN A 239 -2.21 -7.94 -7.18
C ASN A 239 -2.72 -8.25 -5.75
N GLY A 240 -3.23 -7.27 -5.02
CA GLY A 240 -3.84 -7.42 -3.69
C GLY A 240 -2.82 -7.42 -2.54
N ASP A 241 -1.61 -6.90 -2.77
CA ASP A 241 -0.53 -6.88 -1.78
C ASP A 241 -0.54 -5.64 -0.87
N GLY A 242 -1.58 -4.82 -0.98
CA GLY A 242 -1.76 -3.57 -0.24
C GLY A 242 -0.87 -2.44 -0.75
N LYS A 243 -0.07 -2.64 -1.80
CA LYS A 243 0.81 -1.64 -2.40
C LYS A 243 0.23 -1.16 -3.72
N GLN A 244 0.58 0.06 -4.08
CA GLN A 244 0.09 0.70 -5.29
C GLN A 244 0.93 0.27 -6.50
N ASP A 245 0.28 -0.37 -7.48
CA ASP A 245 0.82 -0.69 -8.79
C ASP A 245 0.59 0.46 -9.79
N LEU A 246 1.12 0.34 -11.02
CA LEU A 246 0.95 1.38 -12.05
C LEU A 246 0.24 0.85 -13.30
N LEU A 247 -0.82 1.55 -13.71
CA LEU A 247 -1.39 1.43 -15.05
C LEU A 247 -0.91 2.58 -15.92
N LEU A 248 -0.31 2.25 -17.06
CA LEU A 248 0.24 3.16 -18.05
C LEU A 248 -0.56 3.05 -19.35
N ARG A 249 -1.14 4.15 -19.82
CA ARG A 249 -1.81 4.18 -21.13
C ARG A 249 -0.99 4.92 -22.16
N ASN A 250 -0.73 4.26 -23.29
CA ASN A 250 -0.10 4.86 -24.46
C ASN A 250 -1.10 5.78 -25.19
N SER A 251 -0.75 7.05 -25.37
CA SER A 251 -1.63 8.03 -26.03
C SER A 251 -1.74 7.85 -27.54
N GLY A 252 -0.79 7.14 -28.18
CA GLY A 252 -0.75 6.93 -29.63
C GLY A 252 -1.63 5.78 -30.09
N ASP A 253 -1.45 4.61 -29.49
CA ASP A 253 -2.15 3.38 -29.89
C ASP A 253 -3.19 2.90 -28.86
N SER A 254 -3.36 3.62 -27.75
CA SER A 254 -4.25 3.26 -26.63
C SER A 254 -3.93 1.92 -25.95
N SER A 255 -2.78 1.31 -26.21
CA SER A 255 -2.33 0.14 -25.45
C SER A 255 -2.18 0.50 -23.97
N VAL A 256 -2.45 -0.47 -23.12
CA VAL A 256 -2.35 -0.34 -21.68
C VAL A 256 -1.28 -1.28 -21.18
N ALA A 257 -0.31 -0.76 -20.44
CA ALA A 257 0.63 -1.56 -19.67
C ALA A 257 0.27 -1.48 -18.18
N VAL A 258 0.41 -2.61 -17.49
CA VAL A 258 0.28 -2.69 -16.03
C VAL A 258 1.63 -3.13 -15.49
N TRP A 259 2.16 -2.40 -14.52
CA TRP A 259 3.40 -2.71 -13.81
C TRP A 259 3.05 -3.02 -12.38
N ILE A 260 3.35 -4.25 -11.96
CA ILE A 260 3.25 -4.68 -10.57
C ILE A 260 4.48 -4.17 -9.84
N MET A 261 4.27 -3.43 -8.76
CA MET A 261 5.28 -2.66 -8.06
C MET A 261 5.64 -3.33 -6.73
N ALA A 262 6.90 -3.20 -6.34
CA ALA A 262 7.39 -3.52 -5.01
C ALA A 262 8.18 -2.30 -4.52
N GLY A 263 7.47 -1.34 -3.91
CA GLY A 263 8.01 -0.01 -3.64
C GLY A 263 8.37 0.71 -4.96
N LEU A 264 9.67 1.02 -5.14
CA LEU A 264 10.17 1.66 -6.37
C LEU A 264 10.60 0.67 -7.46
N ALA A 265 10.58 -0.63 -7.19
CA ALA A 265 10.94 -1.66 -8.15
C ALA A 265 9.72 -2.21 -8.90
N ILE A 266 9.90 -2.62 -10.15
CA ILE A 266 8.88 -3.35 -10.91
C ILE A 266 9.08 -4.85 -10.61
N ASN A 267 8.08 -5.49 -10.00
CA ASN A 267 8.07 -6.93 -9.70
C ASN A 267 7.40 -7.77 -10.81
N GLY A 268 6.62 -7.13 -11.69
CA GLY A 268 6.00 -7.78 -12.83
C GLY A 268 5.45 -6.77 -13.83
N TYR A 269 5.19 -7.19 -15.06
CA TYR A 269 4.53 -6.33 -16.04
C TYR A 269 3.69 -7.12 -17.04
N GLY A 270 2.71 -6.46 -17.63
CA GLY A 270 1.89 -6.98 -18.71
C GLY A 270 1.42 -5.86 -19.64
N VAL A 271 1.14 -6.22 -20.89
CA VAL A 271 0.57 -5.30 -21.88
C VAL A 271 -0.77 -5.88 -22.32
N ILE A 272 -1.82 -5.09 -22.16
CA ILE A 272 -3.19 -5.40 -22.58
C ILE A 272 -3.46 -4.61 -23.86
N PRO A 273 -3.56 -5.27 -25.02
CA PRO A 273 -3.91 -4.62 -26.27
C PRO A 273 -5.38 -4.17 -26.19
N VAL A 274 -5.62 -2.86 -26.27
CA VAL A 274 -6.98 -2.31 -26.24
C VAL A 274 -7.40 -1.92 -27.63
N ALA A 275 -8.63 -2.26 -28.02
CA ALA A 275 -9.25 -1.68 -29.19
C ALA A 275 -9.55 -0.19 -28.92
N THR A 276 -8.82 0.69 -29.61
CA THR A 276 -9.03 2.14 -29.62
C THR A 276 -10.51 2.50 -29.86
N PHE A 277 -11.14 3.28 -28.97
CA PHE A 277 -12.25 4.25 -29.16
C PHE A 277 -12.52 4.91 -27.77
N PRO A 278 -13.18 6.08 -27.62
CA PRO A 278 -12.82 7.09 -26.61
C PRO A 278 -13.32 6.77 -25.20
N TYR A 279 -12.62 5.86 -24.51
CA TYR A 279 -12.73 5.67 -23.08
C TYR A 279 -11.67 6.50 -22.35
N ARG A 280 -11.99 6.92 -21.13
CA ARG A 280 -11.00 7.36 -20.14
C ARG A 280 -10.95 6.35 -19.00
N VAL A 281 -9.77 6.15 -18.41
CA VAL A 281 -9.68 5.47 -17.10
C VAL A 281 -10.31 6.43 -16.09
N PHE A 282 -11.38 5.97 -15.44
CA PHE A 282 -12.07 6.73 -14.41
C PHE A 282 -11.36 6.57 -13.06
N GLY A 283 -11.12 5.33 -12.66
CA GLY A 283 -10.47 4.98 -11.40
C GLY A 283 -10.29 3.47 -11.28
N PHE A 284 -9.94 3.04 -10.07
CA PHE A 284 -9.74 1.65 -9.70
C PHE A 284 -10.43 1.36 -8.38
N ALA A 285 -11.00 0.18 -8.25
CA ALA A 285 -11.59 -0.32 -7.02
C ALA A 285 -11.86 -1.82 -7.18
N ASP A 286 -12.06 -2.55 -6.10
CA ASP A 286 -12.48 -3.96 -6.16
C ASP A 286 -14.00 -4.05 -6.39
N LEU A 287 -14.45 -4.38 -7.61
CA LEU A 287 -15.88 -4.50 -7.92
C LEU A 287 -16.37 -5.95 -7.86
N ASN A 288 -15.48 -6.95 -7.80
CA ASN A 288 -15.85 -8.36 -7.78
C ASN A 288 -15.64 -9.02 -6.40
N GLY A 289 -15.02 -8.33 -5.45
CA GLY A 289 -14.74 -8.76 -4.09
C GLY A 289 -13.56 -9.71 -3.94
N ASP A 290 -12.61 -9.71 -4.89
CA ASP A 290 -11.45 -10.61 -4.88
C ASP A 290 -10.20 -10.03 -4.19
N GLY A 291 -10.34 -8.84 -3.59
CA GLY A 291 -9.28 -8.12 -2.89
C GLY A 291 -8.32 -7.37 -3.82
N LYS A 292 -8.58 -7.34 -5.14
CA LYS A 292 -7.72 -6.67 -6.13
C LYS A 292 -8.48 -5.54 -6.80
N SER A 293 -7.72 -4.54 -7.22
CA SER A 293 -8.27 -3.39 -7.94
C SER A 293 -8.65 -3.76 -9.37
N ASP A 294 -9.90 -3.52 -9.73
CA ASP A 294 -10.37 -3.56 -11.12
C ASP A 294 -10.15 -2.23 -11.83
N VAL A 295 -10.15 -2.24 -13.16
CA VAL A 295 -10.07 -0.99 -13.95
C VAL A 295 -11.44 -0.53 -14.40
N VAL A 296 -11.81 0.68 -14.00
CA VAL A 296 -13.08 1.31 -14.38
C VAL A 296 -12.85 2.27 -15.55
N TRP A 297 -13.37 1.93 -16.71
CA TRP A 297 -13.32 2.75 -17.92
C TRP A 297 -14.65 3.45 -18.14
N GLN A 298 -14.64 4.75 -18.43
CA GLN A 298 -15.85 5.46 -18.83
C GLN A 298 -15.79 5.93 -20.28
N SER A 299 -16.82 5.60 -21.05
CA SER A 299 -17.06 6.09 -22.40
C SER A 299 -17.28 7.61 -22.39
N LEU A 300 -16.60 8.32 -23.28
CA LEU A 300 -16.79 9.75 -23.49
C LEU A 300 -17.98 10.07 -24.42
N VAL A 301 -18.65 9.05 -24.97
CA VAL A 301 -19.76 9.21 -25.92
C VAL A 301 -21.10 9.17 -25.20
N ASP A 302 -21.31 8.13 -24.39
CA ASP A 302 -22.59 7.80 -23.78
C ASP A 302 -22.51 7.60 -22.27
N ALA A 303 -21.35 7.87 -21.66
CA ALA A 303 -21.08 7.72 -20.24
C ALA A 303 -21.21 6.29 -19.70
N SER A 304 -21.39 5.28 -20.55
CA SER A 304 -21.32 3.86 -20.16
C SER A 304 -19.97 3.53 -19.54
N VAL A 305 -19.97 2.57 -18.62
CA VAL A 305 -18.79 2.17 -17.86
C VAL A 305 -18.44 0.73 -18.24
N THR A 306 -17.19 0.49 -18.63
CA THR A 306 -16.65 -0.85 -18.82
C THR A 306 -15.70 -1.15 -17.67
N ILE A 307 -15.92 -2.27 -16.99
CA ILE A 307 -15.08 -2.72 -15.89
C ILE A 307 -14.25 -3.89 -16.36
N TRP A 308 -12.96 -3.84 -16.09
CA TRP A 308 -12.01 -4.92 -16.34
C TRP A 308 -11.67 -5.59 -15.02
N PHE A 309 -12.00 -6.88 -14.94
CA PHE A 309 -11.60 -7.70 -13.81
C PHE A 309 -10.14 -8.10 -13.96
N MET A 310 -9.31 -7.69 -13.01
CA MET A 310 -7.85 -7.83 -13.09
C MET A 310 -7.33 -8.92 -12.17
N ASN A 311 -6.19 -9.51 -12.52
CA ASN A 311 -5.39 -10.32 -11.60
C ASN A 311 -3.91 -10.05 -11.87
N GLY A 312 -3.32 -9.15 -11.08
CA GLY A 312 -2.07 -8.51 -11.41
C GLY A 312 -2.14 -7.84 -12.78
N ALA A 313 -1.16 -8.11 -13.64
CA ALA A 313 -1.08 -7.51 -14.96
C ALA A 313 -1.97 -8.18 -16.03
N GLN A 314 -2.86 -9.10 -15.64
CA GLN A 314 -3.73 -9.85 -16.55
C GLN A 314 -5.18 -9.36 -16.49
N LEU A 315 -5.80 -9.20 -17.66
CA LEU A 315 -7.24 -9.01 -17.81
C LEU A 315 -7.94 -10.38 -17.82
N LEU A 316 -8.79 -10.64 -16.81
CA LEU A 316 -9.55 -11.89 -16.72
C LEU A 316 -10.80 -11.85 -17.59
N SER A 317 -11.60 -10.80 -17.43
CA SER A 317 -12.84 -10.58 -18.18
C SER A 317 -13.28 -9.13 -18.07
N SER A 318 -14.36 -8.76 -18.77
CA SER A 318 -14.92 -7.42 -18.67
C SER A 318 -16.44 -7.43 -18.73
N VAL A 319 -17.04 -6.44 -18.08
CA VAL A 319 -18.49 -6.22 -18.03
C VAL A 319 -18.80 -4.76 -18.30
N SER A 320 -20.01 -4.46 -18.73
CA SER A 320 -20.45 -3.08 -19.01
C SER A 320 -21.66 -2.71 -18.18
N VAL A 321 -21.66 -1.50 -17.65
CA VAL A 321 -22.71 -0.91 -16.83
C VAL A 321 -23.17 0.39 -17.49
N ASN A 322 -24.46 0.52 -17.71
CA ASN A 322 -25.05 1.73 -18.28
C ASN A 322 -25.34 2.76 -17.18
N PRO A 323 -25.30 4.07 -17.49
CA PRO A 323 -25.82 5.07 -16.59
C PRO A 323 -27.30 4.83 -16.29
N PRO A 324 -27.82 5.27 -15.12
CA PRO A 324 -29.22 5.07 -14.74
C PRO A 324 -30.21 5.76 -15.69
N ALA A 325 -29.79 6.86 -16.34
CA ALA A 325 -30.54 7.56 -17.37
C ALA A 325 -29.59 8.44 -18.22
N PRO A 326 -30.02 8.92 -19.41
CA PRO A 326 -29.24 9.89 -20.18
C PRO A 326 -28.88 11.15 -19.37
N GLY A 327 -27.64 11.64 -19.55
CA GLY A 327 -27.13 12.85 -18.89
C GLY A 327 -26.41 12.60 -17.56
N TYR A 328 -26.46 11.38 -17.03
CA TYR A 328 -25.63 10.99 -15.89
C TYR A 328 -24.22 10.62 -16.33
N ASN A 329 -23.23 11.00 -15.51
CA ASN A 329 -21.84 10.58 -15.61
C ASN A 329 -21.42 9.90 -14.32
N LEU A 330 -20.47 8.97 -14.40
CA LEU A 330 -19.82 8.42 -13.22
C LEU A 330 -19.08 9.55 -12.48
N ALA A 331 -19.28 9.61 -11.17
CA ALA A 331 -18.81 10.66 -10.29
C ALA A 331 -17.85 10.14 -9.21
N ALA A 332 -18.04 8.90 -8.74
CA ALA A 332 -17.10 8.18 -7.89
C ALA A 332 -17.28 6.66 -8.04
N VAL A 333 -16.25 5.93 -7.65
CA VAL A 333 -16.23 4.49 -7.42
C VAL A 333 -15.53 4.23 -6.08
N GLY A 334 -16.05 3.30 -5.28
CA GLY A 334 -15.49 2.91 -3.99
C GLY A 334 -16.54 2.23 -3.12
N ASP A 335 -16.12 1.45 -2.12
CA ASP A 335 -17.05 0.76 -1.21
C ASP A 335 -17.66 1.79 -0.25
N LEU A 336 -18.92 2.16 -0.44
CA LEU A 336 -19.56 3.20 0.38
C LEU A 336 -20.19 2.60 1.63
N ASP A 337 -20.42 1.29 1.68
CA ASP A 337 -21.18 0.66 2.75
C ASP A 337 -20.43 -0.39 3.57
N GLY A 338 -19.16 -0.64 3.23
CA GLY A 338 -18.24 -1.49 3.95
C GLY A 338 -18.45 -2.98 3.69
N ASP A 339 -19.10 -3.37 2.59
CA ASP A 339 -19.33 -4.79 2.26
C ASP A 339 -18.20 -5.43 1.44
N GLY A 340 -17.13 -4.67 1.17
CA GLY A 340 -15.97 -5.11 0.41
C GLY A 340 -16.15 -4.98 -1.10
N LEU A 341 -17.33 -4.57 -1.58
CA LEU A 341 -17.60 -4.37 -3.00
C LEU A 341 -17.70 -2.89 -3.33
N ALA A 342 -16.94 -2.44 -4.32
CA ALA A 342 -17.00 -1.05 -4.73
C ALA A 342 -18.32 -0.72 -5.43
N ASP A 343 -18.91 0.40 -5.00
CA ASP A 343 -20.16 0.96 -5.50
C ASP A 343 -19.93 1.99 -6.61
N LEU A 344 -21.01 2.35 -7.32
CA LEU A 344 -20.99 3.39 -8.35
C LEU A 344 -21.84 4.59 -7.96
N VAL A 345 -21.24 5.79 -8.02
CA VAL A 345 -21.94 7.06 -7.83
C VAL A 345 -22.11 7.74 -9.17
N TRP A 346 -23.36 8.01 -9.54
CA TRP A 346 -23.72 8.68 -10.79
C TRP A 346 -24.21 10.09 -10.52
N ARG A 347 -23.87 11.02 -11.40
CA ARG A 347 -24.31 12.41 -11.29
C ARG A 347 -24.74 13.02 -12.61
N ASN A 348 -25.89 13.69 -12.60
CA ASN A 348 -26.32 14.55 -13.68
C ASN A 348 -25.95 16.00 -13.35
N LEU A 349 -24.94 16.53 -14.06
CA LEU A 349 -24.43 17.88 -13.80
C LEU A 349 -25.40 19.00 -14.23
N SER A 350 -26.37 18.69 -15.10
CA SER A 350 -27.36 19.68 -15.58
C SER A 350 -28.51 19.87 -14.60
N THR A 351 -28.91 18.81 -13.88
CA THR A 351 -29.99 18.87 -12.89
C THR A 351 -29.47 18.96 -11.46
N GLY A 352 -28.28 18.43 -11.18
CA GLY A 352 -27.75 18.25 -9.83
C GLY A 352 -28.16 16.93 -9.19
N ASP A 353 -28.86 16.05 -9.92
CA ASP A 353 -29.25 14.74 -9.40
C ASP A 353 -28.03 13.84 -9.21
N THR A 354 -27.96 13.17 -8.06
CA THR A 354 -26.92 12.21 -7.69
C THR A 354 -27.58 10.91 -7.26
N VAL A 355 -27.09 9.80 -7.78
CA VAL A 355 -27.59 8.45 -7.53
C VAL A 355 -26.45 7.56 -7.07
N VAL A 356 -26.68 6.78 -6.02
CA VAL A 356 -25.76 5.71 -5.60
C VAL A 356 -26.37 4.38 -6.00
N MET A 357 -25.57 3.58 -6.69
CA MET A 357 -25.88 2.21 -7.07
C MET A 357 -24.95 1.30 -6.27
N ARG A 358 -25.52 0.66 -5.25
CA ARG A 358 -24.81 -0.31 -4.42
C ARG A 358 -24.54 -1.57 -5.23
N ASN A 359 -23.30 -2.03 -5.25
CA ASN A 359 -22.91 -3.30 -5.85
C ASN A 359 -23.38 -4.45 -4.96
N THR A 360 -24.00 -5.47 -5.56
CA THR A 360 -24.43 -6.68 -4.85
C THR A 360 -23.69 -7.92 -5.35
N GLY A 361 -22.53 -7.71 -5.99
CA GLY A 361 -21.67 -8.75 -6.50
C GLY A 361 -22.08 -9.26 -7.88
N LEU A 362 -21.51 -10.42 -8.24
CA LEU A 362 -21.70 -11.04 -9.54
C LEU A 362 -22.90 -11.99 -9.57
N VAL A 363 -23.80 -11.79 -10.54
CA VAL A 363 -24.88 -12.71 -10.88
C VAL A 363 -24.67 -13.19 -12.31
N SER A 364 -24.38 -14.48 -12.47
CA SER A 364 -24.06 -15.08 -13.78
C SER A 364 -22.92 -14.36 -14.53
N GLY A 365 -21.90 -13.90 -13.79
CA GLY A 365 -20.74 -13.20 -14.37
C GLY A 365 -21.02 -11.76 -14.80
N GLN A 366 -22.11 -11.14 -14.35
CA GLN A 366 -22.41 -9.73 -14.54
C GLN A 366 -22.55 -9.04 -13.18
N LEU A 367 -22.11 -7.78 -13.09
CA LEU A 367 -22.34 -6.97 -11.88
C LEU A 367 -23.83 -6.71 -11.69
N SER A 368 -24.29 -6.91 -10.47
CA SER A 368 -25.64 -6.60 -10.03
C SER A 368 -25.60 -5.38 -9.12
N PHE A 369 -26.59 -4.48 -9.27
CA PHE A 369 -26.68 -3.27 -8.47
C PHE A 369 -28.07 -3.06 -7.90
N THR A 370 -28.14 -2.54 -6.68
CA THR A 370 -29.36 -1.98 -6.10
C THR A 370 -29.23 -0.47 -5.99
N GLN A 371 -30.21 0.27 -6.50
CA GLN A 371 -30.25 1.71 -6.28
C GLN A 371 -30.63 1.97 -4.82
N THR A 372 -29.69 2.51 -4.04
CA THR A 372 -29.86 2.72 -2.60
C THR A 372 -30.11 4.17 -2.24
N TYR A 373 -29.68 5.11 -3.09
CA TYR A 373 -29.85 6.55 -2.83
C TYR A 373 -30.06 7.35 -4.12
N ALA A 374 -30.93 8.36 -4.05
CA ALA A 374 -31.14 9.34 -5.11
C ALA A 374 -31.55 10.70 -4.52
N GLN A 375 -30.77 11.75 -4.78
CA GLN A 375 -31.09 13.10 -4.33
C GLN A 375 -30.61 14.15 -5.33
N ASN A 376 -31.36 15.24 -5.43
CA ASN A 376 -30.85 16.46 -6.06
C ASN A 376 -29.99 17.25 -5.05
N VAL A 377 -28.68 17.30 -5.30
CA VAL A 377 -27.73 18.06 -4.47
C VAL A 377 -27.47 19.47 -5.01
N GLY A 378 -28.18 19.85 -6.08
CA GLY A 378 -27.94 21.07 -6.84
C GLY A 378 -26.72 20.99 -7.77
N THR A 379 -26.69 21.89 -8.75
CA THR A 379 -25.65 21.96 -9.78
C THR A 379 -24.36 22.62 -9.31
N GLN A 380 -24.41 23.33 -8.18
CA GLN A 380 -23.28 24.10 -7.63
C GLN A 380 -22.40 23.30 -6.66
N GLN A 381 -22.82 22.09 -6.28
CA GLN A 381 -21.98 21.18 -5.52
C GLN A 381 -20.98 20.49 -6.43
N ARG A 382 -19.81 20.10 -5.93
CA ARG A 382 -18.83 19.28 -6.65
C ARG A 382 -18.39 18.15 -5.73
N LEU A 383 -18.49 16.91 -6.21
CA LEU A 383 -17.83 15.78 -5.56
C LEU A 383 -16.34 15.89 -5.87
N ILE A 384 -15.52 16.01 -4.83
CA ILE A 384 -14.09 16.29 -4.94
C ILE A 384 -13.20 15.13 -4.50
N ALA A 385 -13.72 14.19 -3.70
CA ALA A 385 -13.02 12.95 -3.36
C ALA A 385 -13.99 11.86 -2.88
N ALA A 386 -13.52 10.61 -2.97
CA ALA A 386 -13.95 9.50 -2.15
C ALA A 386 -12.73 9.07 -1.33
N ALA A 387 -12.82 9.00 -0.01
CA ALA A 387 -11.68 8.77 0.88
C ALA A 387 -12.12 8.12 2.20
N ASN A 388 -11.25 7.34 2.84
CA ASN A 388 -11.55 6.72 4.14
C ASN A 388 -11.36 7.75 5.27
N LEU A 389 -12.35 8.60 5.50
CA LEU A 389 -12.27 9.68 6.50
C LEU A 389 -12.49 9.15 7.92
N THR A 390 -13.13 7.98 8.04
CA THR A 390 -13.47 7.31 9.31
C THR A 390 -12.33 6.49 9.90
N GLY A 391 -11.48 5.94 9.04
CA GLY A 391 -10.46 4.95 9.43
C GLY A 391 -11.10 3.64 9.85
N GLU A 392 -12.35 3.40 9.45
CA GLU A 392 -12.95 2.09 9.50
C GLU A 392 -12.18 1.25 8.48
N GLY A 393 -11.50 0.19 8.94
CA GLY A 393 -10.64 -0.62 8.09
C GLY A 393 -11.37 -1.22 6.88
N GLY A 394 -10.61 -1.73 5.92
CA GLY A 394 -11.14 -2.22 4.63
C GLY A 394 -11.19 -1.13 3.56
N THR A 395 -12.01 -1.33 2.53
CA THR A 395 -12.10 -0.47 1.34
C THR A 395 -13.12 0.67 1.48
N ARG A 396 -13.67 0.88 2.69
CA ARG A 396 -14.78 1.82 2.94
C ARG A 396 -14.36 3.27 2.71
N VAL A 397 -15.19 4.03 2.00
CA VAL A 397 -14.94 5.45 1.69
C VAL A 397 -16.16 6.34 1.90
N GLU A 398 -15.88 7.60 2.26
CA GLU A 398 -16.85 8.69 2.32
C GLU A 398 -16.71 9.65 1.14
N LEU A 399 -17.82 10.29 0.76
CA LEU A 399 -17.85 11.23 -0.36
C LEU A 399 -17.65 12.67 0.13
N VAL A 400 -16.59 13.33 -0.32
CA VAL A 400 -16.28 14.72 0.02
C VAL A 400 -16.83 15.66 -1.04
N TRP A 401 -17.64 16.63 -0.62
CA TRP A 401 -18.31 17.61 -1.44
C TRP A 401 -17.80 19.02 -1.17
N GLN A 402 -17.72 19.82 -2.22
CA GLN A 402 -17.41 21.25 -2.15
C GLN A 402 -18.49 22.06 -2.87
N ALA A 403 -19.07 23.03 -2.19
CA ALA A 403 -19.98 24.00 -2.76
C ALA A 403 -19.22 25.14 -3.45
N GLN A 404 -19.92 25.88 -4.33
CA GLN A 404 -19.35 27.03 -5.05
C GLN A 404 -18.77 28.12 -4.13
N ASP A 405 -19.35 28.29 -2.94
CA ASP A 405 -18.85 29.25 -1.94
C ASP A 405 -17.58 28.76 -1.22
N GLY A 406 -17.10 27.54 -1.51
CA GLY A 406 -15.94 26.92 -0.87
C GLY A 406 -16.27 26.12 0.38
N SER A 407 -17.54 26.01 0.78
CA SER A 407 -17.98 25.17 1.88
C SER A 407 -17.75 23.69 1.55
N VAL A 408 -17.16 22.96 2.49
CA VAL A 408 -16.85 21.53 2.36
C VAL A 408 -17.71 20.73 3.33
N SER A 409 -18.21 19.59 2.85
CA SER A 409 -18.96 18.62 3.64
C SER A 409 -18.62 17.21 3.19
N ALA A 410 -18.76 16.21 4.06
CA ALA A 410 -18.68 14.82 3.65
C ALA A 410 -20.01 14.10 3.87
N TRP A 411 -20.28 13.10 3.04
CA TRP A 411 -21.41 12.19 3.22
C TRP A 411 -20.91 10.87 3.78
N PHE A 412 -21.45 10.54 4.94
CA PHE A 412 -21.25 9.27 5.62
C PHE A 412 -22.44 8.36 5.32
N PHE A 413 -22.15 7.12 4.93
CA PHE A 413 -23.15 6.12 4.56
C PHE A 413 -23.29 5.08 5.67
N ASN A 414 -24.46 5.00 6.30
CA ASN A 414 -24.74 3.95 7.28
C ASN A 414 -25.46 2.80 6.58
N ASN A 415 -24.78 1.66 6.39
CA ASN A 415 -25.35 0.45 5.77
C ASN A 415 -26.09 0.76 4.45
N ALA A 416 -25.46 1.57 3.59
CA ALA A 416 -25.86 1.92 2.23
C ALA A 416 -27.14 2.71 1.99
N SER A 417 -28.05 2.84 2.96
CA SER A 417 -29.42 3.33 2.68
C SER A 417 -29.67 4.80 3.02
N SER A 418 -28.77 5.43 3.76
CA SER A 418 -28.91 6.82 4.19
C SER A 418 -27.57 7.53 4.23
N VAL A 419 -27.57 8.79 3.78
CA VAL A 419 -26.44 9.70 3.92
C VAL A 419 -26.68 10.64 5.08
N SER A 420 -25.65 10.87 5.89
CA SER A 420 -25.61 11.93 6.89
C SER A 420 -24.55 12.95 6.48
N PRO A 421 -24.93 14.06 5.81
CA PRO A 421 -23.97 15.10 5.45
C PRO A 421 -23.43 15.79 6.71
N VAL A 422 -22.12 15.75 6.91
CA VAL A 422 -21.44 16.49 7.97
C VAL A 422 -20.74 17.69 7.35
N ALA A 423 -21.05 18.89 7.83
CA ALA A 423 -20.40 20.11 7.39
C ALA A 423 -19.03 20.25 8.06
N PHE A 424 -17.97 20.40 7.26
CA PHE A 424 -16.62 20.66 7.76
C PHE A 424 -16.28 22.15 7.80
N GLY A 425 -17.09 23.00 7.16
CA GLY A 425 -16.89 24.45 7.02
C GLY A 425 -16.14 24.82 5.73
N GLN A 426 -15.70 26.07 5.59
CA GLN A 426 -15.03 26.53 4.36
C GLN A 426 -13.54 26.23 4.32
N ALA A 427 -12.98 25.90 3.15
CA ALA A 427 -11.52 25.80 2.94
C ALA A 427 -10.81 27.11 3.36
N SER A 428 -9.72 27.01 4.15
CA SER A 428 -9.00 28.13 4.77
C SER A 428 -8.46 29.20 3.80
N ALA A 429 -8.46 28.92 2.48
CA ALA A 429 -8.00 29.83 1.43
C ALA A 429 -9.14 30.48 0.61
N GLY A 430 -10.39 30.36 1.04
CA GLY A 430 -11.55 31.00 0.40
C GLY A 430 -11.99 30.33 -0.92
N ALA A 431 -12.90 30.99 -1.64
CA ALA A 431 -13.40 30.55 -2.95
C ALA A 431 -12.24 30.46 -3.97
N GLY A 432 -11.78 29.24 -4.25
CA GLY A 432 -10.68 28.97 -5.17
C GLY A 432 -9.69 27.91 -4.69
N ALA A 433 -9.73 27.54 -3.40
CA ALA A 433 -8.93 26.42 -2.92
C ALA A 433 -9.35 25.11 -3.60
N THR A 434 -8.37 24.32 -4.03
CA THR A 434 -8.59 23.01 -4.66
C THR A 434 -8.03 21.91 -3.79
N LEU A 435 -8.81 20.84 -3.63
CA LEU A 435 -8.32 19.59 -3.06
C LEU A 435 -7.34 18.96 -4.08
N GLN A 436 -6.17 18.54 -3.62
CA GLN A 436 -5.18 17.88 -4.48
C GLN A 436 -4.83 16.46 -4.09
N GLY A 437 -5.09 16.10 -2.84
CA GLY A 437 -4.78 14.77 -2.34
C GLY A 437 -5.66 14.40 -1.16
N VAL A 438 -5.92 13.10 -1.07
CA VAL A 438 -6.45 12.41 0.09
C VAL A 438 -5.45 11.31 0.41
N ALA A 439 -5.00 11.25 1.65
CA ALA A 439 -4.09 10.23 2.15
C ALA A 439 -4.03 10.34 3.67
N ASP A 440 -3.70 9.27 4.38
CA ASP A 440 -3.39 9.35 5.80
C ASP A 440 -2.06 10.08 6.03
N LEU A 441 -2.13 11.41 6.19
CA LEU A 441 -0.97 12.30 6.30
C LEU A 441 -0.45 12.37 7.74
N ASN A 442 -1.04 11.60 8.66
CA ASN A 442 -0.72 11.67 10.08
C ASN A 442 -0.58 10.25 10.70
N GLY A 443 -0.84 9.19 9.95
CA GLY A 443 -0.68 7.81 10.39
C GLY A 443 -1.75 7.35 11.39
N ASP A 444 -2.91 8.02 11.45
CA ASP A 444 -4.00 7.66 12.36
C ASP A 444 -5.06 6.72 11.74
N GLY A 445 -4.78 6.25 10.52
CA GLY A 445 -5.63 5.35 9.73
C GLY A 445 -6.74 6.06 8.97
N LYS A 446 -6.79 7.40 8.98
CA LYS A 446 -7.81 8.20 8.26
C LYS A 446 -7.17 9.01 7.16
N ASP A 447 -7.82 9.02 6.00
CA ASP A 447 -7.43 9.91 4.92
C ASP A 447 -7.68 11.37 5.28
N ASP A 448 -6.61 12.16 5.26
CA ASP A 448 -6.58 13.60 5.46
C ASP A 448 -6.71 14.35 4.13
N LEU A 449 -7.23 15.58 4.18
CA LEU A 449 -7.46 16.40 2.99
C LEU A 449 -6.37 17.47 2.79
N LEU A 450 -5.72 17.45 1.62
CA LEU A 450 -4.65 18.37 1.26
C LEU A 450 -5.12 19.46 0.29
N TRP A 451 -4.99 20.73 0.67
CA TRP A 451 -5.56 21.86 -0.05
C TRP A 451 -4.50 22.83 -0.59
N LEU A 452 -4.57 23.13 -1.89
CA LEU A 452 -3.80 24.22 -2.51
C LEU A 452 -4.66 25.46 -2.78
N ASP A 453 -4.02 26.63 -2.75
CA ASP A 453 -4.61 27.86 -3.28
C ASP A 453 -4.61 27.88 -4.83
N PRO A 454 -5.30 28.84 -5.46
CA PRO A 454 -5.30 28.98 -6.93
C PRO A 454 -3.92 29.17 -7.57
N SER A 455 -2.89 29.52 -6.80
CA SER A 455 -1.51 29.64 -7.28
C SER A 455 -0.73 28.32 -7.22
N GLY A 456 -1.38 27.23 -6.80
CA GLY A 456 -0.77 25.91 -6.69
C GLY A 456 0.09 25.74 -5.43
N ARG A 457 -0.08 26.62 -4.43
CA ARG A 457 0.68 26.56 -3.18
C ARG A 457 -0.14 25.89 -2.09
N LEU A 458 0.50 25.02 -1.30
CA LEU A 458 -0.13 24.35 -0.18
C LEU A 458 -0.53 25.36 0.89
N VAL A 459 -1.81 25.35 1.25
CA VAL A 459 -2.39 26.32 2.17
C VAL A 459 -2.95 25.68 3.43
N SER A 460 -3.46 24.44 3.35
CA SER A 460 -3.99 23.77 4.53
C SER A 460 -3.94 22.26 4.37
N VAL A 461 -3.66 21.58 5.48
CA VAL A 461 -4.00 20.17 5.68
C VAL A 461 -5.16 20.10 6.66
N TRP A 462 -6.16 19.28 6.35
CA TRP A 462 -7.30 19.03 7.21
C TRP A 462 -7.19 17.61 7.72
N TYR A 463 -6.77 17.50 8.98
CA TYR A 463 -6.64 16.23 9.67
C TYR A 463 -8.02 15.73 10.06
N MET A 464 -8.40 14.57 9.52
CA MET A 464 -9.72 13.99 9.75
C MET A 464 -9.78 13.34 11.13
N ASN A 465 -10.95 13.36 11.75
CA ASN A 465 -11.18 12.77 13.08
C ASN A 465 -12.34 11.76 13.06
N GLY A 466 -12.66 11.26 11.88
CA GLY A 466 -13.71 10.30 11.66
C GLY A 466 -14.99 10.96 11.16
N THR A 467 -15.79 11.49 12.08
CA THR A 467 -17.17 11.92 11.79
C THR A 467 -17.43 13.39 12.12
N GLY A 468 -16.43 14.11 12.64
CA GLY A 468 -16.54 15.49 13.09
C GLY A 468 -15.91 16.51 12.15
N ALA A 469 -15.88 17.77 12.59
CA ALA A 469 -15.12 18.80 11.88
C ALA A 469 -13.61 18.49 11.97
N PRO A 470 -12.86 18.58 10.86
CA PRO A 470 -11.44 18.26 10.85
C PRO A 470 -10.61 19.27 11.66
N VAL A 471 -9.47 18.81 12.16
CA VAL A 471 -8.44 19.69 12.73
C VAL A 471 -7.67 20.31 11.58
N ARG A 472 -7.75 21.62 11.45
CA ARG A 472 -7.14 22.35 10.33
C ARG A 472 -5.79 22.90 10.73
N ALA A 473 -4.77 22.58 9.95
CA ALA A 473 -3.47 23.18 10.09
C ALA A 473 -3.12 23.98 8.84
N ALA A 474 -2.75 25.24 9.05
CA ALA A 474 -2.16 26.06 8.00
C ALA A 474 -0.73 25.58 7.74
N PHE A 475 -0.36 25.46 6.47
CA PHE A 475 0.97 24.99 6.10
C PHE A 475 1.99 26.15 6.12
N GLN A 476 3.15 25.97 6.76
CA GLN A 476 4.23 26.97 6.69
C GLN A 476 4.82 27.03 5.27
N ALA A 477 5.27 28.22 4.85
CA ALA A 477 5.63 28.52 3.47
C ALA A 477 6.54 27.45 2.81
N VAL A 478 5.99 26.72 1.83
CA VAL A 478 6.77 25.95 0.85
C VAL A 478 7.59 26.94 0.02
N PRO A 479 8.86 26.64 -0.32
CA PRO A 479 9.59 27.41 -1.33
C PRO A 479 8.76 27.62 -2.59
N ALA A 480 8.71 28.85 -3.10
CA ALA A 480 7.87 29.19 -4.25
C ALA A 480 8.24 28.44 -5.55
N SER A 481 9.41 27.80 -5.60
CA SER A 481 9.80 26.95 -6.73
C SER A 481 9.18 25.56 -6.67
N LEU A 482 8.68 25.10 -5.53
CA LEU A 482 8.12 23.76 -5.37
C LEU A 482 6.62 23.76 -5.62
N THR A 483 6.17 22.78 -6.39
CA THR A 483 4.76 22.48 -6.66
C THR A 483 4.42 21.10 -6.11
N PHE A 484 3.19 20.89 -5.65
CA PHE A 484 2.76 19.58 -5.16
C PHE A 484 2.77 18.56 -6.31
N ALA A 485 3.33 17.38 -6.07
CA ALA A 485 3.45 16.31 -7.05
C ALA A 485 2.62 15.07 -6.69
N GLY A 486 2.26 14.90 -5.41
CA GLY A 486 1.47 13.79 -4.92
C GLY A 486 1.65 13.60 -3.42
N ALA A 487 0.76 12.83 -2.81
CA ALA A 487 0.92 12.32 -1.46
C ALA A 487 0.60 10.82 -1.49
N ALA A 488 1.48 10.00 -0.94
CA ALA A 488 1.29 8.57 -0.87
C ALA A 488 2.21 7.99 0.22
N ASN A 489 1.77 6.91 0.85
CA ASN A 489 2.65 6.06 1.64
C ASN A 489 3.46 5.17 0.68
N VAL A 490 4.64 5.63 0.25
CA VAL A 490 5.41 4.92 -0.80
C VAL A 490 6.31 3.83 -0.26
N ASN A 491 6.51 3.78 1.05
CA ASN A 491 7.32 2.78 1.74
C ASN A 491 6.47 1.63 2.30
N GLY A 492 5.14 1.73 2.28
CA GLY A 492 4.24 0.67 2.73
C GLY A 492 4.31 0.40 4.23
N ASN A 493 4.91 1.32 4.99
CA ASN A 493 5.24 1.12 6.40
C ASN A 493 4.13 1.61 7.34
N GLY A 494 2.93 1.91 6.82
CA GLY A 494 1.79 2.46 7.60
C GLY A 494 2.08 3.71 8.43
N THR A 495 3.14 4.46 8.11
CA THR A 495 3.40 5.80 8.68
C THR A 495 2.74 6.89 7.84
N PRO A 496 2.74 8.18 8.29
CA PRO A 496 2.18 9.29 7.52
C PRO A 496 2.64 9.28 6.07
N ALA A 497 1.68 9.36 5.14
CA ALA A 497 1.98 9.46 3.72
C ALA A 497 2.96 10.61 3.45
N GLU A 498 4.01 10.32 2.66
CA GLU A 498 4.94 11.34 2.22
C GLU A 498 4.29 12.27 1.21
N VAL A 499 4.55 13.57 1.36
CA VAL A 499 4.22 14.55 0.33
C VAL A 499 5.41 14.75 -0.58
N PHE A 500 5.17 14.60 -1.88
CA PHE A 500 6.17 14.80 -2.91
C PHE A 500 6.03 16.18 -3.52
N TRP A 501 7.17 16.86 -3.64
CA TRP A 501 7.26 18.19 -4.22
C TRP A 501 8.10 18.16 -5.48
N LYS A 502 7.56 18.72 -6.57
CA LYS A 502 8.26 18.93 -7.83
C LYS A 502 8.79 20.35 -7.90
N ASP A 503 10.11 20.49 -8.01
CA ASP A 503 10.73 21.78 -8.28
C ASP A 503 10.43 22.20 -9.73
N ALA A 504 9.85 23.39 -9.90
CA ALA A 504 9.40 23.91 -11.18
C ALA A 504 10.55 24.28 -12.13
N GLN A 505 11.77 24.46 -11.61
CA GLN A 505 12.93 24.85 -12.40
C GLN A 505 13.73 23.63 -12.86
N THR A 506 13.87 22.64 -11.99
CA THR A 506 14.71 21.46 -12.20
C THR A 506 13.91 20.19 -12.51
N GLY A 507 12.61 20.18 -12.19
CA GLY A 507 11.76 18.99 -12.24
C GLY A 507 12.00 18.00 -11.10
N ALA A 508 12.97 18.26 -10.21
CA ALA A 508 13.37 17.35 -9.15
C ALA A 508 12.21 17.06 -8.18
N LEU A 509 12.07 15.78 -7.79
CA LEU A 509 11.11 15.38 -6.77
C LEU A 509 11.79 15.33 -5.40
N THR A 510 11.17 15.94 -4.40
CA THR A 510 11.61 15.91 -3.00
C THR A 510 10.48 15.40 -2.10
N PRO A 511 10.66 14.28 -1.38
CA PRO A 511 9.70 13.85 -0.37
C PRO A 511 9.86 14.69 0.90
N SER A 512 8.75 14.95 1.57
CA SER A 512 8.69 15.53 2.90
C SER A 512 7.67 14.81 3.76
N LEU A 513 7.98 14.61 5.04
CA LEU A 513 6.99 14.22 6.01
C LEU A 513 6.23 15.46 6.50
N LEU A 514 4.92 15.28 6.71
CA LEU A 514 4.08 16.26 7.38
C LEU A 514 4.02 15.91 8.86
N ASN A 515 4.70 16.69 9.71
CA ASN A 515 4.55 16.51 11.16
C ASN A 515 3.13 16.86 11.61
N HIS A 516 2.66 16.15 12.65
CA HIS A 516 1.39 16.38 13.34
C HIS A 516 1.17 17.84 13.80
N PRO A 517 -0.09 18.25 14.04
CA PRO A 517 -0.47 19.60 14.49
C PRO A 517 0.33 20.11 15.71
N PRO A 518 0.50 21.45 15.86
CA PRO A 518 -0.35 22.50 15.31
C PRO A 518 0.17 23.21 14.04
N GLN A 519 1.38 22.90 13.57
CA GLN A 519 1.98 23.55 12.39
C GLN A 519 2.81 22.53 11.59
N PRO A 520 2.27 21.94 10.51
CA PRO A 520 3.06 21.10 9.63
C PRO A 520 4.17 21.92 8.98
N VAL A 521 5.41 21.46 9.11
CA VAL A 521 6.62 22.10 8.58
C VAL A 521 7.15 21.24 7.45
N TYR A 522 7.52 21.87 6.32
CA TYR A 522 8.29 21.20 5.28
C TYR A 522 9.62 20.69 5.85
N GLN A 523 9.76 19.37 5.99
CA GLN A 523 10.99 18.72 6.38
C GLN A 523 11.41 17.75 5.26
N PRO A 524 12.39 18.12 4.42
CA PRO A 524 12.87 17.21 3.39
C PRO A 524 13.52 16.00 4.06
N THR A 525 13.01 14.81 3.75
CA THR A 525 13.44 13.56 4.40
C THR A 525 14.49 12.82 3.60
N LYS A 526 14.64 13.12 2.31
CA LYS A 526 15.63 12.51 1.40
C LYS A 526 16.16 13.55 0.38
N PRO A 527 17.35 13.33 -0.21
CA PRO A 527 17.89 14.19 -1.26
C PRO A 527 16.95 14.27 -2.47
N ALA A 528 16.94 15.42 -3.14
CA ALA A 528 16.19 15.62 -4.37
C ALA A 528 16.64 14.63 -5.45
N VAL A 529 15.70 13.89 -6.02
CA VAL A 529 15.98 12.92 -7.09
C VAL A 529 15.64 13.57 -8.43
N SER A 530 16.59 13.55 -9.36
CA SER A 530 16.33 13.96 -10.74
C SER A 530 15.31 12.99 -11.35
N PRO A 531 14.18 13.46 -11.88
CA PRO A 531 13.19 12.56 -12.44
C PRO A 531 13.77 11.87 -13.68
N LEU A 532 13.65 10.55 -13.76
CA LEU A 532 13.85 9.80 -14.99
C LEU A 532 12.71 10.06 -16.01
N TRP A 533 11.61 10.71 -15.58
CA TRP A 533 10.38 10.93 -16.34
C TRP A 533 9.67 12.25 -15.98
N THR A 534 9.09 12.93 -16.97
CA THR A 534 8.28 14.14 -16.71
C THR A 534 6.82 13.74 -16.46
N ILE A 535 6.41 13.71 -15.19
CA ILE A 535 4.98 13.61 -14.82
C ILE A 535 4.30 14.95 -15.19
N GLN A 536 3.29 14.89 -16.05
CA GLN A 536 2.38 16.02 -16.27
C GLN A 536 1.10 15.80 -15.44
N PRO A 537 0.87 16.58 -14.37
CA PRO A 537 -0.45 16.63 -13.77
C PRO A 537 -1.40 17.31 -14.77
N GLN A 538 -2.51 16.67 -15.12
CA GLN A 538 -3.63 17.41 -15.71
C GLN A 538 -4.59 17.83 -14.61
N HIS A 539 -4.69 19.15 -14.47
CA HIS A 539 -5.82 19.81 -13.85
C HIS A 539 -7.11 19.49 -14.62
N GLN A 540 -8.10 18.99 -13.88
CA GLN A 540 -9.56 18.97 -14.10
C GLN A 540 -10.13 18.58 -15.47
#